data_AF-Q2V485-F1
#
_entry.id   AF-Q2V485-F1
#
_cell.length_a   1.000
_cell.length_b   1.000
_cell.length_c   1.000
_cell.angle_alpha   90.00
_cell.angle_beta   90.00
_cell.angle_gamma   90.00
#
_symmetry.space_group_name_H-M   'P 1'
#
loop_
_entity.id
_entity.type
_entity.pdbx_description
1 polymer ?
#
loop_
_entity_poly.entity_id
_entity_poly.type
_entity_poly.pdbx_seq_one_letter_code
_entity_poly.pdbx_strand_id
1 'polypeptide(L)' 'MDVTKTYVTIFVVAILTISVLIQIQQYDRCIGPCLRFYGNHQCYKNCRKAKYDGGQCDFVKKGEKLPECCCYYNKN' A
#
# COMPACT_ATOMS: atom_id res chain seq x y z
N MET A 1 12.67 -40.54 -1.21
CA MET A 1 11.45 -39.92 -0.62
C MET A 1 11.75 -38.43 -0.45
N ASP A 2 10.73 -37.56 -0.55
CA ASP A 2 10.76 -36.09 -0.37
C ASP A 2 10.66 -35.18 -1.62
N VAL A 3 10.52 -35.70 -2.85
CA VAL A 3 10.25 -34.83 -4.03
C VAL A 3 8.93 -34.05 -3.87
N THR A 4 7.90 -34.70 -3.33
CA THR A 4 6.59 -34.08 -3.09
C THR A 4 6.64 -32.99 -2.02
N LYS A 5 7.43 -33.16 -0.95
CA LYS A 5 7.58 -32.12 0.08
C LYS A 5 8.24 -30.86 -0.47
N THR A 6 9.29 -31.02 -1.28
CA THR A 6 10.00 -29.90 -1.92
C THR A 6 9.08 -29.10 -2.86
N TYR A 7 8.22 -29.78 -3.62
CA TYR A 7 7.28 -29.09 -4.51
C TYR A 7 6.25 -28.25 -3.73
N VAL A 8 5.70 -28.80 -2.64
CA VAL A 8 4.75 -28.09 -1.78
C VAL A 8 5.39 -26.87 -1.13
N THR A 9 6.62 -26.98 -0.62
CA THR A 9 7.31 -25.83 -0.02
C THR A 9 7.59 -24.73 -1.04
N ILE A 10 8.03 -25.07 -2.25
CA ILE A 10 8.23 -24.08 -3.32
C ILE A 10 6.92 -23.37 -3.66
N PHE A 11 5.82 -24.12 -3.79
CA PHE A 11 4.51 -23.55 -4.12
C PHE A 11 4.00 -22.62 -3.02
N VAL A 12 4.15 -23.01 -1.75
CA VAL A 12 3.77 -22.16 -0.60
C VAL A 12 4.61 -20.88 -0.55
N VAL A 13 5.94 -20.99 -0.73
CA VAL A 13 6.82 -19.81 -0.76
C VAL A 13 6.45 -18.89 -1.91
N ALA A 14 6.14 -19.42 -3.10
CA ALA A 14 5.69 -18.62 -4.25
C ALA A 14 4.36 -17.90 -3.99
N ILE A 15 3.38 -18.55 -3.37
CA ILE A 15 2.12 -17.90 -3.00
C ILE A 15 2.34 -16.79 -1.98
N LEU A 16 3.18 -17.04 -0.97
CA LEU A 16 3.48 -16.04 0.06
C LEU A 16 4.20 -14.84 -0.53
N THR A 17 5.19 -15.04 -1.42
CA THR A 17 5.88 -13.93 -2.07
C THR A 17 4.93 -13.11 -2.95
N ILE A 18 4.07 -13.76 -3.75
CA ILE A 18 3.06 -13.06 -4.57
C ILE A 18 2.07 -12.28 -3.68
N SER A 19 1.63 -12.87 -2.57
CA SER A 19 0.71 -12.22 -1.63
C SER A 19 1.31 -10.94 -1.02
N VAL A 20 2.59 -10.97 -0.65
CA VAL A 20 3.32 -9.80 -0.14
C VAL A 20 3.46 -8.71 -1.21
N LEU A 21 3.73 -9.10 -2.46
CA LEU A 21 3.85 -8.16 -3.59
C LEU A 21 2.52 -7.41 -3.87
N ILE A 22 1.37 -8.09 -3.78
CA ILE A 22 0.05 -7.47 -4.03
C ILE A 22 -0.31 -6.43 -2.97
N GLN A 23 0.19 -6.58 -1.73
CA GLN A 23 -0.09 -5.63 -0.65
C GLN A 23 0.73 -4.33 -0.72
N ILE A 24 1.74 -4.26 -1.60
CA ILE A 24 2.49 -3.02 -1.80
C ILE A 24 1.62 -2.09 -2.66
N GLN A 25 0.76 -1.33 -1.99
CA GLN A 25 -0.02 -0.29 -2.64
C GLN A 25 0.94 0.73 -3.25
N GLN A 26 1.04 0.72 -4.59
CA GLN A 26 1.88 1.68 -5.32
C GLN A 26 1.23 3.05 -5.25
N TYR A 27 1.73 3.88 -4.34
CA TYR A 27 1.39 5.31 -4.32
C TYR A 27 2.25 6.05 -5.34
N ASP A 28 1.63 6.94 -6.11
CA ASP A 28 2.36 7.80 -7.04
C ASP A 28 3.05 8.95 -6.31
N ARG A 29 2.40 9.48 -5.26
CA ARG A 29 2.95 10.60 -4.49
C ARG A 29 2.34 10.70 -3.11
N CYS A 30 3.18 10.91 -2.09
CA CYS A 30 2.72 11.35 -0.77
C CYS A 30 2.85 12.87 -0.65
N ILE A 31 1.79 13.54 -0.18
CA ILE A 31 1.65 15.01 -0.18
C ILE A 31 1.90 15.66 1.19
N GLY A 32 2.02 14.87 2.25
CA GLY A 32 2.29 15.36 3.61
C GLY A 32 1.58 14.54 4.68
N PRO A 33 1.68 14.92 5.97
CA PRO A 33 1.11 14.15 7.07
C PRO A 33 -0.41 14.20 7.06
N CYS A 34 -1.03 13.10 7.50
CA CYS A 34 -2.46 13.04 7.71
C CYS A 34 -2.87 13.66 9.05
N LEU A 35 -4.02 14.33 9.03
CA LEU A 35 -4.67 14.79 10.26
C LEU A 35 -5.07 13.59 11.11
N ARG A 36 -4.94 13.73 12.43
CA ARG A 36 -5.38 12.71 13.40
C ARG A 36 -6.86 12.36 13.24
N PHE A 37 -7.68 13.33 12.86
CA PHE A 37 -9.11 13.16 12.64
C PHE A 37 -9.42 13.24 11.14
N TYR A 38 -10.24 12.31 10.66
CA TYR A 38 -10.66 12.22 9.26
C TYR A 38 -9.50 12.12 8.24
N GLY A 39 -8.32 11.66 8.67
CA GLY A 39 -7.11 11.62 7.83
C GLY A 39 -7.36 11.00 6.46
N ASN A 40 -7.92 9.78 6.41
CA ASN A 40 -8.19 9.08 5.15
C ASN A 40 -9.19 9.82 4.26
N HIS A 41 -10.31 10.30 4.82
CA HIS A 41 -11.33 11.01 4.05
C HIS A 41 -10.81 12.34 3.50
N GLN A 42 -10.08 13.08 4.32
CA GLN A 42 -9.47 14.34 3.92
C GLN A 42 -8.36 14.10 2.89
N CYS A 43 -7.54 13.06 3.09
CA CYS A 43 -6.50 12.64 2.16
C CYS A 43 -7.10 12.30 0.80
N TYR A 44 -8.12 11.45 0.77
CA TYR A 44 -8.85 11.09 -0.45
C TYR A 44 -9.37 12.34 -1.17
N LYS A 45 -10.04 13.25 -0.46
CA LYS A 45 -10.53 14.52 -1.04
C LYS A 45 -9.40 15.40 -1.58
N ASN A 46 -8.29 15.51 -0.86
CA ASN A 46 -7.14 16.31 -1.28
C ASN A 46 -6.48 15.74 -2.55
N CYS A 47 -6.30 14.43 -2.60
CA CYS A 47 -5.77 13.74 -3.76
C CYS A 47 -6.70 13.91 -4.98
N ARG A 48 -8.02 13.74 -4.81
CA ARG A 48 -9.00 14.02 -5.89
C ARG A 48 -8.93 15.47 -6.38
N LYS A 49 -8.79 16.45 -5.46
CA LYS A 49 -8.63 17.87 -5.83
C LYS A 49 -7.34 18.11 -6.63
N ALA A 50 -6.26 17.41 -6.28
CA ALA A 50 -4.99 17.43 -7.00
C ALA A 50 -4.98 16.55 -8.26
N LYS A 51 -6.15 16.08 -8.74
CA LYS A 51 -6.33 15.28 -9.97
C LYS A 51 -5.77 13.86 -9.89
N TYR A 52 -5.66 13.26 -8.71
CA TYR A 52 -5.45 11.82 -8.53
C TYR A 52 -6.78 11.06 -8.45
N ASP A 53 -6.76 9.74 -8.61
CA ASP A 53 -7.98 8.91 -8.51
C ASP A 53 -8.44 8.69 -7.08
N GLY A 54 -7.49 8.69 -6.14
CA GLY A 54 -7.76 8.60 -4.71
C GLY A 54 -6.51 8.84 -3.89
N GLY A 55 -6.64 8.62 -2.59
CA GLY A 55 -5.53 8.61 -1.67
C GLY A 55 -5.93 8.10 -0.30
N GLN A 56 -4.94 7.65 0.45
CA GLN A 56 -5.10 7.16 1.81
C GLN A 56 -3.89 7.52 2.68
N CYS A 57 -4.11 7.54 3.98
CA CYS A 57 -3.06 7.71 4.97
C CYS A 57 -2.36 6.39 5.19
N ASP A 58 -1.05 6.39 5.00
CA ASP A 58 -0.22 5.22 5.20
C ASP A 58 1.12 5.57 5.83
N PHE A 59 1.71 4.61 6.54
CA PHE A 59 3.04 4.74 7.14
C PHE A 59 4.09 4.30 6.11
N VAL A 60 4.41 5.19 5.18
CA VAL A 60 5.43 4.93 4.16
C VAL A 60 6.86 4.98 4.70
N LYS A 61 7.09 5.66 5.82
CA LYS A 61 8.40 5.76 6.48
C LYS A 61 8.37 5.11 7.86
N LYS A 62 9.30 4.18 8.07
CA LYS A 62 9.49 3.52 9.38
C LYS A 62 9.91 4.56 10.42
N GLY A 63 9.17 4.65 11.52
CA GLY A 63 9.50 5.51 12.67
C GLY A 63 8.80 6.87 12.69
N GLU A 64 7.99 7.20 11.68
CA GLU A 64 7.16 8.40 11.74
C GLU A 64 5.98 8.24 12.71
N LYS A 65 5.68 9.31 13.45
CA LYS A 65 4.60 9.33 14.45
C LYS A 65 3.21 9.50 13.84
N LEU A 66 3.14 9.97 12.59
CA LEU A 66 1.91 10.25 11.87
C LEU A 66 2.00 9.61 10.48
N PRO A 67 0.91 9.03 9.96
CA PRO A 67 0.89 8.53 8.60
C PRO A 67 0.95 9.68 7.59
N GLU A 68 1.50 9.43 6.40
CA GLU A 68 1.50 10.37 5.29
C GLU A 68 0.29 10.10 4.39
N CYS A 69 -0.32 11.16 3.85
CA CYS A 69 -1.35 11.08 2.84
C CYS A 69 -0.70 10.75 1.49
N CYS A 70 -0.99 9.57 0.96
CA CYS A 70 -0.44 9.06 -0.27
C CYS A 70 -1.52 8.88 -1.33
N CYS A 71 -1.36 9.60 -2.45
CA CYS A 71 -2.25 9.62 -3.58
C CYS A 71 -1.86 8.55 -4.61
N TYR A 72 -2.85 8.01 -5.30
CA TYR A 72 -2.67 7.03 -6.35
C TYR A 72 -3.56 7.34 -7.56
N TYR A 73 -3.08 6.97 -8.73
CA TYR A 73 -3.88 6.77 -9.93
C TYR A 73 -4.31 5.32 -10.02
N ASN A 74 -5.56 5.09 -10.38
CA ASN A 74 -6.01 3.78 -10.81
C ASN A 74 -5.32 3.52 -12.16
N LYS A 75 -4.25 2.73 -12.14
CA LYS A 75 -3.66 2.16 -13.35
C LYS A 75 -4.63 1.08 -13.85
N ASN A 76 -5.65 1.53 -14.58
CA ASN A 76 -6.62 0.68 -15.23
C ASN A 76 -6.05 0.11 -16.54
#